data_AF-A0AAP0QSE9-F1
#
_entry.id   AF-A0AAP0QSE9-F1
#
_cell.length_a   1.000
_cell.length_b   1.000
_cell.length_c   1.000
_cell.angle_alpha   90.00
_cell.angle_beta   90.00
_cell.angle_gamma   90.00
#
_symmetry.space_group_name_H-M   'P 1'
#
loop_
_entity.id
_entity.type
_entity.pdbx_description
1 polymer ?
#
loop_
_entity_poly.entity_id
_entity_poly.type
_entity_poly.pdbx_seq_one_letter_code
_entity_poly.pdbx_strand_id
1 'polypeptide(L)'
;MATSSFLKLTLLLFTISISITATLSTPSTTSLHTNISSISNFCKSTPHPDACFESLKLSISINISPNIINFLLQTLQMAISEAGKVTNLLSGAGSSNIVEKQRGTIQDCKELHQITLSALQKSLPKIRAAHDAKTLSDARAYLSAALTNKNTCLESLNSASGSLKQPLVNSITSTYRYVSNSLSALPKPATTEGNKHRRRLMGFPEWLSRKDRRILQSSDDDNEYDQSQVLTVAADGTGDFTTITDAINFAPNNSDDRVVINIKQGVYEENLEIPSYKTNIFLRGGGKDSTIITGSRSVGDGWTTFRSATVAVSGDGFLARDLTIENKAGPEKHQAVALRVNADFAALFRCSFSGYQDTLYVHSFRQFYRECDVYGTIDYIFGNAAVVLQACNIVSRMPLPGQFTVITAQSKDDPNENTGISIQNCSILATEDLYANSASVKSYLGRPWRIYSTTVFLESYIDDFIEPAGWTEWSGDQGLDTLYYGEFNNYGPGSGTDNRVTWPGYHVMDENDAYDFTVSQLINGQEWLDSTSIPYQDGI
;
A
#
# COMPACT_ATOMS: atom_id res chain seq x y z
N MET A 1 48.51 84.96 59.98
CA MET A 1 47.37 85.73 60.53
C MET A 1 46.13 85.39 59.73
N ALA A 2 44.99 85.44 60.39
CA ALA A 2 43.74 84.78 60.02
C ALA A 2 43.05 85.28 58.73
N THR A 3 42.08 84.46 58.32
CA THR A 3 40.78 84.77 57.65
C THR A 3 40.83 85.10 56.15
N SER A 4 40.22 84.30 55.28
CA SER A 4 38.76 84.25 54.93
C SER A 4 38.59 84.91 53.55
N SER A 5 38.31 84.22 52.45
CA SER A 5 37.10 83.50 52.02
C SER A 5 36.32 84.31 50.96
N PHE A 6 35.75 83.56 50.01
CA PHE A 6 34.75 83.92 48.97
C PHE A 6 35.25 84.68 47.71
N LEU A 7 34.80 84.43 46.46
CA LEU A 7 34.02 83.35 45.81
C LEU A 7 33.83 83.73 44.31
N LYS A 8 34.02 82.75 43.38
CA LYS A 8 33.37 82.58 42.04
C LYS A 8 33.61 83.66 40.95
N LEU A 9 33.53 83.42 39.62
CA LEU A 9 33.03 82.32 38.76
C LEU A 9 33.65 82.46 37.33
N THR A 10 34.06 81.32 36.74
CA THR A 10 33.97 80.85 35.32
C THR A 10 34.27 81.74 34.10
N LEU A 11 35.02 81.21 33.12
CA LEU A 11 34.47 80.57 31.88
C LEU A 11 35.56 79.85 31.03
N LEU A 12 35.09 78.84 30.28
CA LEU A 12 35.65 77.82 29.37
C LEU A 12 36.87 78.15 28.46
N LEU A 13 37.63 77.09 28.09
CA LEU A 13 37.76 76.60 26.70
C LEU A 13 38.48 75.21 26.56
N PHE A 14 38.14 74.56 25.44
CA PHE A 14 38.34 73.17 24.96
C PHE A 14 39.77 72.61 24.84
N THR A 15 39.91 71.27 24.91
CA THR A 15 40.85 70.48 24.08
C THR A 15 40.31 69.09 23.71
N ILE A 16 40.69 68.61 22.51
CA ILE A 16 40.29 67.37 21.80
C ILE A 16 41.36 66.29 21.99
N SER A 17 40.99 65.00 22.05
CA SER A 17 41.89 63.87 21.73
C SER A 17 41.13 62.57 21.40
N ILE A 18 41.65 61.84 20.40
CA ILE A 18 41.12 60.65 19.70
C ILE A 18 41.51 59.34 20.41
N SER A 19 40.73 58.27 20.29
CA SER A 19 41.17 56.89 20.59
C SER A 19 40.58 55.88 19.61
N ILE A 20 41.47 55.07 19.01
CA ILE A 20 41.19 53.96 18.08
C ILE A 20 40.98 52.69 18.91
N THR A 21 39.87 51.98 18.70
CA THR A 21 39.66 50.62 19.24
C THR A 21 39.59 49.60 18.11
N ALA A 22 40.50 48.62 18.15
CA ALA A 22 40.47 47.43 17.32
C ALA A 22 39.38 46.48 17.84
N THR A 23 38.39 46.15 17.00
CA THR A 23 37.42 45.10 17.28
C THR A 23 37.90 43.78 16.67
N LEU A 24 38.23 42.83 17.53
CA LEU A 24 38.42 41.42 17.16
C LEU A 24 37.09 40.87 16.64
N SER A 25 37.03 40.51 15.36
CA SER A 25 35.98 39.64 14.81
C SER A 25 36.26 38.19 15.24
N THR A 26 35.43 37.67 16.14
CA THR A 26 35.35 36.23 16.45
C THR A 26 34.52 35.53 15.36
N PRO A 27 34.92 34.34 14.86
CA PRO A 27 34.21 33.67 13.77
C PRO A 27 32.99 32.89 14.28
N SER A 28 31.85 33.04 13.58
CA SER A 28 30.77 32.09 13.17
C SER A 28 30.54 30.71 13.84
N THR A 29 31.16 30.34 14.96
CA THR A 29 31.02 29.00 15.58
C THR A 29 29.75 28.84 16.41
N THR A 30 29.27 29.91 17.06
CA THR A 30 28.08 29.88 17.91
C THR A 30 26.78 29.61 17.13
N SER A 31 26.64 30.11 15.89
CA SER A 31 25.46 29.86 15.06
C SER A 31 25.43 28.45 14.46
N LEU A 32 26.60 27.88 14.15
CA LEU A 32 26.70 26.51 13.64
C LEU A 32 26.32 25.50 14.73
N HIS A 33 26.78 25.70 15.96
CA HIS A 33 26.47 24.84 17.10
C HIS A 33 25.00 24.89 17.53
N THR A 34 24.34 26.05 17.45
CA THR A 34 22.90 26.17 17.74
C THR A 34 22.02 25.52 16.67
N ASN A 35 22.44 25.54 15.41
CA ASN A 35 21.69 24.89 14.33
C ASN A 35 21.82 23.35 14.38
N ILE A 36 23.03 22.83 14.67
CA ILE A 36 23.25 21.39 14.85
C ILE A 36 22.40 20.83 16.00
N SER A 37 22.29 21.55 17.14
CA SER A 37 21.46 21.10 18.27
C SER A 37 19.96 21.18 17.96
N SER A 38 19.52 22.20 17.21
CA SER A 38 18.14 22.34 16.75
C SER A 38 17.73 21.19 15.81
N ILE A 39 18.55 20.88 14.80
CA ILE A 39 18.33 19.75 13.89
C ILE A 39 18.38 18.42 14.63
N SER A 40 19.28 18.29 15.62
CA SER A 40 19.33 17.10 16.46
C SER A 40 18.06 16.84 17.22
N ASN A 41 17.50 17.88 17.83
CA ASN A 41 16.23 17.76 18.51
C ASN A 41 15.07 17.51 17.53
N PHE A 42 15.11 18.09 16.33
CA PHE A 42 14.11 17.85 15.28
C PHE A 42 14.11 16.38 14.80
N CYS A 43 15.29 15.78 14.59
CA CYS A 43 15.40 14.43 14.06
C CYS A 43 15.08 13.32 15.08
N LYS A 44 15.08 13.61 16.39
CA LYS A 44 14.80 12.61 17.44
C LYS A 44 13.43 11.97 17.35
N SER A 45 12.44 12.66 16.78
CA SER A 45 11.07 12.15 16.61
C SER A 45 10.87 11.37 15.31
N THR A 46 11.91 11.22 14.48
CA THR A 46 11.82 10.46 13.23
C THR A 46 12.18 8.98 13.47
N PRO A 47 11.63 8.03 12.68
CA PRO A 47 11.96 6.61 12.80
C PRO A 47 13.45 6.32 12.62
N HIS A 48 14.15 7.12 11.79
CA HIS A 48 15.58 6.98 11.53
C HIS A 48 16.30 8.32 11.73
N PRO A 49 16.68 8.67 12.99
CA PRO A 49 17.30 9.95 13.29
C PRO A 49 18.58 10.20 12.50
N ASP A 50 19.43 9.18 12.32
CA ASP A 50 20.67 9.22 11.53
C ASP A 50 20.41 9.65 10.07
N ALA A 51 19.45 9.00 9.40
CA ALA A 51 19.06 9.35 8.04
C ALA A 51 18.43 10.75 7.96
N CYS A 52 17.72 11.18 9.00
CA CYS A 52 17.19 12.54 9.09
C CYS A 52 18.31 13.58 9.14
N PHE A 53 19.32 13.38 9.99
CA PHE A 53 20.49 14.25 10.06
C PHE A 53 21.22 14.37 8.73
N GLU A 54 21.47 13.24 8.06
CA GLU A 54 22.12 13.20 6.75
C GLU A 54 21.33 14.01 5.71
N SER A 55 20.00 13.90 5.71
CA SER A 55 19.13 14.66 4.80
C SER A 55 19.22 16.17 4.99
N LEU A 56 19.43 16.61 6.23
CA LEU A 56 19.46 18.03 6.61
C LEU A 56 20.87 18.64 6.57
N LYS A 57 21.92 17.91 6.18
CA LYS A 57 23.31 18.43 6.13
C LYS A 57 23.46 19.71 5.31
N LEU A 58 22.73 19.82 4.21
CA LEU A 58 22.73 21.05 3.40
C LEU A 58 22.10 22.22 4.16
N SER A 59 21.02 22.00 4.92
CA SER A 59 20.38 23.01 5.77
C SER A 59 21.30 23.51 6.89
N ILE A 60 22.15 22.63 7.44
CA ILE A 60 23.23 23.00 8.39
C ILE A 60 24.20 23.99 7.74
N SER A 61 24.54 23.77 6.46
CA SER A 61 25.55 24.55 5.72
C SER A 61 25.06 25.96 5.36
N ILE A 62 23.75 26.18 5.24
CA ILE A 62 23.13 27.47 4.88
C ILE A 62 22.40 28.17 6.05
N ASN A 63 22.54 27.63 7.26
CA ASN A 63 22.00 28.17 8.50
C ASN A 63 20.47 28.43 8.50
N ILE A 64 19.69 27.55 7.89
CA ILE A 64 18.22 27.64 7.87
C ILE A 64 17.63 26.75 8.97
N SER A 65 16.70 27.27 9.78
CA SER A 65 15.98 26.47 10.77
C SER A 65 15.11 25.40 10.08
N PRO A 66 15.11 24.15 10.55
CA PRO A 66 14.31 23.09 9.96
C PRO A 66 12.81 23.39 10.11
N ASN A 67 12.06 23.21 9.03
CA ASN A 67 10.60 23.18 8.99
C ASN A 67 10.17 21.84 8.39
N ILE A 68 9.04 21.28 8.83
CA ILE A 68 8.52 19.98 8.43
C ILE A 68 8.39 19.83 6.91
N ILE A 69 7.93 20.86 6.19
CA ILE A 69 7.80 20.84 4.72
C ILE A 69 9.17 20.77 4.06
N ASN A 70 10.13 21.58 4.52
CA ASN A 70 11.49 21.58 3.98
C ASN A 70 12.19 20.26 4.28
N PHE A 71 12.01 19.71 5.48
CA PHE A 71 12.50 18.40 5.85
C PHE A 71 11.93 17.32 4.94
N LEU A 72 10.60 17.26 4.82
CA LEU A 72 9.89 16.29 3.98
C LEU A 72 10.39 16.32 2.53
N LEU A 73 10.54 17.52 1.94
CA LEU A 73 11.08 17.68 0.59
C LEU A 73 12.53 17.21 0.48
N GLN A 74 13.39 17.55 1.46
CA GLN A 74 14.79 17.15 1.47
C GLN A 74 14.96 15.65 1.66
N THR A 75 14.24 15.04 2.60
CA THR A 75 14.33 13.60 2.85
C THR A 75 13.76 12.79 1.67
N LEU A 76 12.70 13.28 1.01
CA LEU A 76 12.18 12.65 -0.21
C LEU A 76 13.16 12.77 -1.39
N GLN A 77 13.81 13.93 -1.56
CA GLN A 77 14.85 14.10 -2.58
C GLN A 77 16.04 13.18 -2.34
N MET A 78 16.46 13.01 -1.09
CA MET A 78 17.48 12.05 -0.71
C MET A 78 17.05 10.62 -1.01
N ALA A 79 15.80 10.25 -0.68
CA ALA A 79 15.25 8.95 -1.00
C ALA A 79 15.30 8.65 -2.51
N ILE A 80 14.91 9.61 -3.36
CA ILE A 80 14.98 9.49 -4.83
C ILE A 80 16.44 9.32 -5.30
N SER A 81 17.37 10.09 -4.74
CA SER A 81 18.80 10.01 -5.06
C SER A 81 19.40 8.65 -4.71
N GLU A 82 19.17 8.16 -3.49
CA GLU A 82 19.65 6.85 -3.05
C GLU A 82 18.96 5.70 -3.82
N ALA A 83 17.67 5.84 -4.14
CA ALA A 83 16.95 4.90 -4.99
C ALA A 83 17.59 4.81 -6.40
N GLY A 84 18.09 5.91 -6.95
CA GLY A 84 18.87 5.90 -8.19
C GLY A 84 20.14 5.04 -8.10
N LYS A 85 20.82 5.02 -6.94
CA LYS A 85 21.98 4.15 -6.72
C LYS A 85 21.58 2.67 -6.66
N VAL A 86 20.46 2.34 -6.02
CA VAL A 86 19.91 0.98 -5.99
C VAL A 86 19.56 0.51 -7.41
N THR A 87 19.03 1.38 -8.27
CA THR A 87 18.78 1.06 -9.69
C THR A 87 20.05 0.60 -10.39
N ASN A 88 21.17 1.28 -10.17
CA ASN A 88 22.47 0.91 -10.75
C ASN A 88 23.01 -0.41 -10.21
N LEU A 89 22.77 -0.70 -8.92
CA LEU A 89 23.15 -2.00 -8.33
C LEU A 89 22.29 -3.14 -8.89
N LEU A 90 20.98 -2.92 -9.04
CA LEU A 90 20.05 -3.90 -9.59
C LEU A 90 20.29 -4.15 -11.08
N SER A 91 20.70 -3.15 -11.87
CA SER A 91 21.07 -3.36 -13.27
C SER A 91 22.32 -4.22 -13.43
N GLY A 92 23.29 -4.09 -12.50
CA GLY A 92 24.48 -4.94 -12.39
C GLY A 92 24.23 -6.30 -11.74
N ALA A 93 23.06 -6.53 -11.13
CA ALA A 93 22.65 -7.81 -10.57
C ALA A 93 22.23 -8.77 -11.71
N GLY A 94 23.22 -9.48 -12.24
CA GLY A 94 23.08 -10.59 -13.19
C GLY A 94 23.65 -11.91 -12.64
N SER A 95 23.47 -12.99 -13.40
CA SER A 95 23.60 -14.41 -13.01
C SER A 95 24.96 -14.86 -12.43
N SER A 96 26.01 -14.04 -12.47
CA SER A 96 27.30 -14.37 -11.85
C SER A 96 27.43 -13.96 -10.39
N ASN A 97 26.60 -13.01 -9.89
CA ASN A 97 26.83 -12.36 -8.59
C ASN A 97 25.71 -12.60 -7.57
N ILE A 98 24.52 -12.99 -8.03
CA ILE A 98 23.41 -13.46 -7.20
C ILE A 98 22.91 -14.79 -7.76
N VAL A 99 22.83 -15.80 -6.90
CA VAL A 99 22.29 -17.11 -7.18
C VAL A 99 20.86 -17.16 -6.65
N GLU A 100 19.90 -17.23 -7.55
CA GLU A 100 18.47 -17.32 -7.22
C GLU A 100 18.10 -18.78 -6.89
N LYS A 101 17.56 -19.02 -5.69
CA LYS A 101 16.97 -20.33 -5.36
C LYS A 101 15.51 -20.43 -5.81
N GLN A 102 14.81 -19.29 -5.83
CA GLN A 102 13.47 -19.15 -6.37
C GLN A 102 13.53 -18.32 -7.65
N ARG A 103 12.78 -18.73 -8.66
CA ARG A 103 12.73 -18.09 -9.97
C ARG A 103 12.17 -16.68 -9.86
N GLY A 104 12.97 -15.71 -10.30
CA GLY A 104 12.55 -14.32 -10.44
C GLY A 104 12.84 -13.45 -9.23
N THR A 105 13.64 -13.92 -8.26
CA THR A 105 14.04 -13.14 -7.08
C THR A 105 14.59 -11.75 -7.46
N ILE A 106 15.50 -11.64 -8.42
CA ILE A 106 16.05 -10.33 -8.83
C ILE A 106 15.07 -9.55 -9.67
N GLN A 107 14.23 -10.23 -10.45
CA GLN A 107 13.22 -9.58 -11.25
C GLN A 107 12.15 -8.93 -10.36
N ASP A 108 11.77 -9.55 -9.23
CA ASP A 108 10.89 -8.97 -8.21
C ASP A 108 11.46 -7.66 -7.68
N CYS A 109 12.72 -7.69 -7.24
CA CYS A 109 13.39 -6.49 -6.77
C CYS A 109 13.49 -5.40 -7.84
N LYS A 110 13.75 -5.74 -9.11
CA LYS A 110 13.79 -4.77 -10.21
C LYS A 110 12.44 -4.10 -10.43
N GLU A 111 11.38 -4.88 -10.53
CA GLU A 111 10.01 -4.39 -10.77
C GLU A 111 9.52 -3.54 -9.60
N LEU A 112 9.63 -4.06 -8.37
CA LEU A 112 9.21 -3.38 -7.14
C LEU A 112 9.98 -2.07 -6.93
N HIS A 113 11.29 -2.06 -7.22
CA HIS A 113 12.11 -0.85 -7.13
C HIS A 113 11.75 0.20 -8.18
N GLN A 114 11.43 -0.21 -9.41
CA GLN A 114 10.97 0.70 -10.46
C GLN A 114 9.63 1.35 -10.07
N ILE A 115 8.69 0.57 -9.53
CA ILE A 115 7.42 1.09 -9.02
C ILE A 115 7.66 2.06 -7.87
N THR A 116 8.55 1.73 -6.93
CA THR A 116 8.96 2.64 -5.86
C THR A 116 9.49 3.95 -6.41
N LEU A 117 10.41 3.92 -7.37
CA LEU A 117 11.02 5.14 -7.91
C LEU A 117 9.96 6.05 -8.55
N SER A 118 9.00 5.47 -9.28
CA SER A 118 7.86 6.20 -9.83
C SER A 118 7.00 6.80 -8.72
N ALA A 119 6.66 6.03 -7.68
CA ALA A 119 5.88 6.49 -6.53
C ALA A 119 6.55 7.66 -5.80
N LEU A 120 7.86 7.59 -5.54
CA LEU A 120 8.63 8.68 -4.91
C LEU A 120 8.62 9.95 -5.77
N GLN A 121 8.77 9.81 -7.09
CA GLN A 121 8.71 10.94 -8.02
C GLN A 121 7.32 11.56 -8.10
N LYS A 122 6.25 10.74 -8.08
CA LYS A 122 4.85 11.19 -8.03
C LYS A 122 4.51 11.92 -6.71
N SER A 123 5.14 11.55 -5.59
CA SER A 123 4.95 12.23 -4.29
C SER A 123 5.48 13.65 -4.26
N LEU A 124 6.56 13.96 -5.00
CA LEU A 124 7.22 15.26 -4.94
C LEU A 124 6.31 16.44 -5.35
N PRO A 125 5.64 16.45 -6.51
CA PRO A 125 4.73 17.53 -6.88
C PRO A 125 3.52 17.61 -5.93
N LYS A 126 3.03 16.48 -5.42
CA LYS A 126 1.90 16.43 -4.46
C LYS A 126 2.23 17.13 -3.15
N ILE A 127 3.45 16.94 -2.64
CA ILE A 127 3.94 17.60 -1.44
C ILE A 127 4.23 19.09 -1.69
N ARG A 128 4.80 19.45 -2.84
CA ARG A 128 5.06 20.87 -3.19
C ARG A 128 3.78 21.68 -3.35
N ALA A 129 2.75 21.07 -3.91
CA ALA A 129 1.44 21.70 -4.12
C ALA A 129 0.53 21.58 -2.88
N ALA A 130 1.00 21.03 -1.77
CA ALA A 130 0.18 20.74 -0.60
C ALA A 130 -0.34 22.01 0.06
N HIS A 131 -1.57 22.35 -0.29
CA HIS A 131 -2.41 23.36 0.37
C HIS A 131 -3.59 22.71 1.11
N ASP A 132 -3.84 21.42 0.91
CA ASP A 132 -4.91 20.65 1.54
C ASP A 132 -4.45 19.25 2.00
N ALA A 133 -5.29 18.59 2.83
CA ALA A 133 -5.00 17.26 3.38
C ALA A 133 -5.07 16.14 2.31
N LYS A 134 -5.68 16.41 1.16
CA LYS A 134 -5.93 15.43 0.10
C LYS A 134 -4.66 15.10 -0.67
N THR A 135 -3.90 16.10 -1.11
CA THR A 135 -2.64 15.83 -1.83
C THR A 135 -1.62 15.08 -0.97
N LEU A 136 -1.71 15.24 0.35
CA LEU A 136 -0.87 14.53 1.32
C LEU A 136 -1.31 13.07 1.51
N SER A 137 -2.59 12.74 1.31
CA SER A 137 -3.10 11.35 1.33
C SER A 137 -2.50 10.52 0.19
N ASP A 138 -2.47 11.06 -1.04
CA ASP A 138 -1.82 10.41 -2.18
C ASP A 138 -0.34 10.15 -1.92
N ALA A 139 0.39 11.17 -1.41
CA ALA A 139 1.80 11.01 -1.06
C ALA A 139 2.01 9.93 0.02
N ARG A 140 1.10 9.83 1.00
CA ARG A 140 1.13 8.79 2.03
C ARG A 140 0.92 7.40 1.42
N ALA A 141 -0.04 7.23 0.52
CA ALA A 141 -0.28 5.96 -0.17
C ALA A 141 0.95 5.52 -0.98
N TYR A 142 1.57 6.44 -1.72
CA TYR A 142 2.78 6.17 -2.52
C TYR A 142 3.99 5.78 -1.65
N LEU A 143 4.21 6.47 -0.53
CA LEU A 143 5.30 6.16 0.38
C LEU A 143 5.08 4.84 1.14
N SER A 144 3.83 4.52 1.49
CA SER A 144 3.48 3.22 2.11
C SER A 144 3.70 2.07 1.13
N ALA A 145 3.29 2.24 -0.14
CA ALA A 145 3.55 1.26 -1.18
C ALA A 145 5.04 1.05 -1.43
N ALA A 146 5.86 2.11 -1.36
CA ALA A 146 7.31 2.00 -1.45
C ALA A 146 7.89 1.13 -0.32
N LEU A 147 7.49 1.34 0.95
CA LEU A 147 7.94 0.51 2.07
C LEU A 147 7.51 -0.95 1.92
N THR A 148 6.32 -1.18 1.37
CA THR A 148 5.83 -2.52 1.04
C THR A 148 6.69 -3.20 -0.01
N ASN A 149 6.95 -2.51 -1.13
CA ASN A 149 7.81 -3.00 -2.22
C ASN A 149 9.21 -3.39 -1.72
N LYS A 150 9.78 -2.60 -0.79
CA LYS A 150 11.04 -2.93 -0.11
C LYS A 150 10.94 -4.26 0.63
N ASN A 151 9.90 -4.45 1.44
CA ASN A 151 9.73 -5.66 2.24
C ASN A 151 9.66 -6.91 1.35
N THR A 152 8.84 -6.90 0.31
CA THR A 152 8.72 -8.04 -0.62
C THR A 152 10.00 -8.32 -1.41
N CYS A 153 10.75 -7.29 -1.82
CA CYS A 153 12.06 -7.49 -2.43
C CYS A 153 13.05 -8.13 -1.45
N LEU A 154 13.11 -7.67 -0.19
CA LEU A 154 13.98 -8.26 0.84
C LEU A 154 13.61 -9.72 1.15
N GLU A 155 12.32 -10.04 1.22
CA GLU A 155 11.83 -11.41 1.38
C GLU A 155 12.25 -12.31 0.22
N SER A 156 12.11 -11.83 -1.00
CA SER A 156 12.56 -12.56 -2.20
C SER A 156 14.07 -12.80 -2.15
N LEU A 157 14.86 -11.82 -1.69
CA LEU A 157 16.31 -11.94 -1.52
C LEU A 157 16.73 -12.87 -0.39
N ASN A 158 15.87 -13.17 0.58
CA ASN A 158 16.22 -14.04 1.71
C ASN A 158 16.63 -15.44 1.23
N SER A 159 15.95 -15.99 0.22
CA SER A 159 16.25 -17.31 -0.35
C SER A 159 17.48 -17.31 -1.26
N ALA A 160 17.87 -16.17 -1.83
CA ALA A 160 19.03 -16.06 -2.70
C ALA A 160 20.38 -16.13 -1.95
N SER A 161 21.47 -16.33 -2.70
CA SER A 161 22.86 -16.28 -2.21
C SER A 161 23.78 -15.55 -3.20
N GLY A 162 25.06 -15.40 -2.88
CA GLY A 162 26.06 -14.74 -3.75
C GLY A 162 26.67 -13.48 -3.14
N SER A 163 27.75 -12.99 -3.75
CA SER A 163 28.57 -11.89 -3.24
C SER A 163 27.85 -10.54 -3.22
N LEU A 164 26.88 -10.33 -4.12
CA LEU A 164 26.15 -9.06 -4.23
C LEU A 164 24.90 -9.01 -3.34
N LYS A 165 24.46 -10.13 -2.74
CA LYS A 165 23.28 -10.16 -1.86
C LYS A 165 23.39 -9.15 -0.72
N GLN A 166 24.45 -9.23 0.10
CA GLN A 166 24.56 -8.36 1.27
C GLN A 166 24.73 -6.88 0.91
N PRO A 167 25.60 -6.50 -0.07
CA PRO A 167 25.65 -5.12 -0.56
C PRO A 167 24.29 -4.59 -1.04
N LEU A 168 23.51 -5.41 -1.76
CA LEU A 168 22.19 -5.03 -2.25
C LEU A 168 21.20 -4.85 -1.10
N VAL A 169 21.12 -5.79 -0.16
CA VAL A 169 20.28 -5.70 1.04
C VAL A 169 20.61 -4.45 1.85
N ASN A 170 21.89 -4.14 2.04
CA ASN A 170 22.33 -2.95 2.77
C ASN A 170 21.92 -1.67 2.02
N SER A 171 22.11 -1.61 0.70
CA SER A 171 21.75 -0.44 -0.11
C SER A 171 20.24 -0.19 -0.10
N ILE A 172 19.43 -1.25 -0.23
CA ILE A 172 17.97 -1.17 -0.13
C ILE A 172 17.60 -0.68 1.26
N THR A 173 18.04 -1.35 2.32
CA THR A 173 17.69 -1.00 3.70
C THR A 173 18.02 0.47 4.01
N SER A 174 19.21 0.95 3.63
CA SER A 174 19.61 2.35 3.84
C SER A 174 18.76 3.34 3.04
N THR A 175 18.43 3.02 1.78
CA THR A 175 17.59 3.89 0.92
C THR A 175 16.21 4.09 1.53
N TYR A 176 15.58 3.02 2.00
CA TYR A 176 14.19 3.08 2.49
C TYR A 176 14.06 3.68 3.90
N ARG A 177 15.17 3.91 4.62
CA ARG A 177 15.15 4.75 5.83
C ARG A 177 14.70 6.18 5.52
N TYR A 178 15.13 6.73 4.39
CA TYR A 178 14.70 8.06 3.94
C TYR A 178 13.22 8.07 3.56
N VAL A 179 12.71 6.98 2.99
CA VAL A 179 11.28 6.81 2.68
C VAL A 179 10.45 6.78 3.96
N SER A 180 10.84 5.99 4.97
CA SER A 180 10.14 5.95 6.27
C SER A 180 10.17 7.30 7.00
N ASN A 181 11.31 8.00 6.99
CA ASN A 181 11.38 9.37 7.51
C ASN A 181 10.44 10.33 6.75
N SER A 182 10.38 10.24 5.43
CA SER A 182 9.46 11.04 4.60
C SER A 182 8.00 10.76 4.97
N LEU A 183 7.65 9.48 5.15
CA LEU A 183 6.30 9.06 5.52
C LEU A 183 5.90 9.57 6.92
N SER A 184 6.81 9.49 7.89
CA SER A 184 6.60 9.98 9.26
C SER A 184 6.42 11.50 9.35
N ALA A 185 6.99 12.24 8.40
CA ALA A 185 6.93 13.70 8.36
C ALA A 185 5.59 14.21 7.80
N LEU A 186 4.82 13.36 7.12
CA LEU A 186 3.50 13.72 6.64
C LEU A 186 2.56 13.90 7.85
N PRO A 187 1.76 14.98 7.89
CA PRO A 187 0.79 15.17 8.97
C PRO A 187 -0.22 14.02 8.94
N LYS A 188 -0.61 13.53 10.12
CA LYS A 188 -1.67 12.54 10.22
C LYS A 188 -2.97 13.14 9.67
N PRO A 189 -3.81 12.34 8.98
CA PRO A 189 -5.15 12.78 8.64
C PRO A 189 -5.86 13.25 9.91
N ALA A 190 -6.53 14.41 9.86
CA ALA A 190 -7.33 14.84 11.01
C ALA A 190 -8.52 13.88 11.16
N THR A 191 -8.67 13.26 12.33
CA THR A 191 -9.90 12.57 12.71
C THR A 191 -10.98 13.64 12.73
N THR A 192 -11.87 13.64 11.74
CA THR A 192 -12.95 14.62 11.70
C THR A 192 -14.04 14.17 12.65
N GLU A 193 -13.96 14.61 13.90
CA GLU A 193 -15.14 14.66 14.76
C GLU A 193 -16.22 15.49 14.04
N GLY A 194 -17.30 14.84 13.62
CA GLY A 194 -18.56 15.51 13.29
C GLY A 194 -18.57 16.37 12.03
N ASN A 195 -18.63 15.73 10.86
CA ASN A 195 -19.44 16.28 9.76
C ASN A 195 -20.08 15.14 8.95
N LYS A 196 -20.92 14.36 9.65
CA LYS A 196 -21.89 13.47 9.03
C LYS A 196 -22.74 14.31 8.05
N HIS A 197 -22.80 13.88 6.78
CA HIS A 197 -23.65 14.43 5.71
C HIS A 197 -23.23 15.74 5.01
N ARG A 198 -22.04 15.78 4.39
CA ARG A 198 -21.87 16.62 3.19
C ARG A 198 -21.51 15.77 1.98
N ARG A 199 -22.54 15.23 1.32
CA ARG A 199 -22.48 14.84 -0.09
C ARG A 199 -22.17 16.09 -0.92
N ARG A 200 -20.88 16.43 -1.06
CA ARG A 200 -20.47 17.28 -2.17
C ARG A 200 -20.42 16.37 -3.38
N LEU A 201 -21.35 16.61 -4.31
CA LEU A 201 -21.29 16.06 -5.66
C LEU A 201 -20.01 16.59 -6.31
N MET A 202 -18.88 15.92 -6.10
CA MET A 202 -17.62 16.26 -6.76
C MET A 202 -17.73 15.76 -8.20
N GLY A 203 -17.41 16.63 -9.15
CA GLY A 203 -17.29 16.22 -10.54
C GLY A 203 -16.24 15.12 -10.67
N PHE A 204 -16.42 14.21 -11.64
CA PHE A 204 -15.53 13.07 -11.77
C PHE A 204 -14.06 13.48 -11.99
N PRO A 205 -13.09 12.59 -11.62
CA PRO A 205 -11.67 12.92 -11.52
C PRO A 205 -11.07 13.50 -12.80
N GLU A 206 -10.04 14.33 -12.67
CA GLU A 206 -9.36 14.97 -13.81
C GLU A 206 -8.69 13.96 -14.75
N TRP A 207 -8.27 12.80 -14.23
CA TRP A 207 -7.70 11.70 -15.02
C TRP A 207 -8.77 10.87 -15.74
N LEU A 208 -10.06 11.03 -15.42
CA LEU A 208 -11.15 10.30 -16.07
C LEU A 208 -11.83 11.17 -17.14
N SER A 209 -11.66 10.79 -18.40
CA SER A 209 -12.27 11.48 -19.52
C SER A 209 -13.80 11.44 -19.45
N ARG A 210 -14.48 12.39 -20.11
CA ARG A 210 -15.96 12.35 -20.20
C ARG A 210 -16.48 11.12 -20.95
N LYS A 211 -15.64 10.50 -21.79
CA LYS A 211 -15.96 9.31 -22.59
C LYS A 211 -16.01 8.07 -21.69
N ASP A 212 -15.03 7.91 -20.80
CA ASP A 212 -14.95 6.77 -19.87
C ASP A 212 -16.15 6.72 -18.91
N ARG A 213 -16.65 7.89 -18.49
CA ARG A 213 -17.85 8.02 -17.63
C ARG A 213 -19.08 7.36 -18.27
N ARG A 214 -19.22 7.47 -19.59
CA ARG A 214 -20.36 6.94 -20.36
C ARG A 214 -20.26 5.43 -20.53
N ILE A 215 -19.04 4.92 -20.73
CA ILE A 215 -18.74 3.48 -20.93
C ILE A 215 -19.07 2.66 -19.68
N LEU A 216 -18.90 3.24 -18.50
CA LEU A 216 -19.12 2.54 -17.24
C LEU A 216 -20.58 2.56 -16.79
N GLN A 217 -21.33 3.56 -17.24
CA GLN A 217 -22.75 3.76 -16.93
C GLN A 217 -23.70 3.06 -17.92
N SER A 218 -23.22 2.63 -19.09
CA SER A 218 -24.08 1.99 -20.10
C SER A 218 -24.43 0.56 -19.68
N SER A 219 -25.71 0.31 -19.41
CA SER A 219 -26.31 -1.03 -19.39
C SER A 219 -26.26 -1.66 -20.79
N ASP A 220 -26.27 -3.00 -20.85
CA ASP A 220 -25.86 -3.89 -21.96
C ASP A 220 -26.53 -3.74 -23.35
N ASP A 221 -27.18 -2.62 -23.68
CA ASP A 221 -28.07 -2.52 -24.86
C ASP A 221 -27.84 -1.33 -25.81
N ASP A 222 -26.90 -0.41 -25.54
CA ASP A 222 -26.68 0.75 -26.43
C ASP A 222 -25.42 0.60 -27.30
N ASN A 223 -25.66 0.32 -28.59
CA ASN A 223 -24.70 0.20 -29.69
C ASN A 223 -23.99 1.53 -30.07
N GLU A 224 -23.66 2.39 -29.12
CA GLU A 224 -22.92 3.65 -29.35
C GLU A 224 -21.48 3.57 -28.80
N TYR A 225 -20.80 2.45 -29.06
CA TYR A 225 -19.38 2.30 -28.77
C TYR A 225 -18.53 2.84 -29.92
N ASP A 226 -17.50 3.61 -29.60
CA ASP A 226 -16.37 3.77 -30.49
C ASP A 226 -15.62 2.43 -30.52
N GLN A 227 -15.95 1.61 -31.52
CA GLN A 227 -15.38 0.26 -31.75
C GLN A 227 -13.84 0.24 -31.82
N SER A 228 -13.16 1.40 -31.89
CA SER A 228 -11.70 1.47 -31.98
C SER A 228 -10.94 1.21 -30.68
N GLN A 229 -11.61 1.12 -29.51
CA GLN A 229 -10.95 0.96 -28.19
C GLN A 229 -11.41 -0.26 -27.36
N VAL A 230 -12.28 -1.10 -27.91
CA VAL A 230 -12.68 -2.38 -27.30
C VAL A 230 -11.94 -3.50 -28.01
N LEU A 231 -11.13 -4.26 -27.26
CA LEU A 231 -10.44 -5.45 -27.77
C LEU A 231 -11.24 -6.68 -27.36
N THR A 232 -11.61 -7.52 -28.31
CA THR A 232 -12.32 -8.78 -28.03
C THR A 232 -11.34 -9.95 -28.02
N VAL A 233 -11.35 -10.72 -26.94
CA VAL A 233 -10.58 -11.95 -26.80
C VAL A 233 -11.52 -13.14 -26.88
N ALA A 234 -11.26 -14.08 -27.78
CA ALA A 234 -12.05 -15.30 -27.91
C ALA A 234 -11.14 -16.49 -28.29
N ALA A 235 -11.10 -17.52 -27.45
CA ALA A 235 -10.26 -18.70 -27.67
C ALA A 235 -10.63 -19.48 -28.96
N ASP A 236 -11.86 -19.34 -29.45
CA ASP A 236 -12.36 -19.95 -30.68
C ASP A 236 -11.97 -19.18 -31.97
N GLY A 237 -11.24 -18.07 -31.84
CA GLY A 237 -10.82 -17.23 -32.97
C GLY A 237 -11.89 -16.26 -33.49
N THR A 238 -13.03 -16.10 -32.80
CA THR A 238 -14.10 -15.18 -33.19
C THR A 238 -13.94 -13.75 -32.63
N GLY A 239 -12.79 -13.45 -32.03
CA GLY A 239 -12.42 -12.13 -31.49
C GLY A 239 -11.21 -11.55 -32.22
N ASP A 240 -10.76 -10.37 -31.78
CA ASP A 240 -9.55 -9.71 -32.31
C ASP A 240 -8.27 -10.47 -31.91
N PHE A 241 -8.28 -11.10 -30.72
CA PHE A 241 -7.19 -11.91 -30.19
C PHE A 241 -7.69 -13.27 -29.69
N THR A 242 -6.81 -14.27 -29.70
CA THR A 242 -7.10 -15.59 -29.11
C THR A 242 -6.63 -15.72 -27.66
N THR A 243 -5.68 -14.86 -27.24
CA THR A 243 -5.11 -14.84 -25.89
C THR A 243 -5.36 -13.48 -25.24
N ILE A 244 -5.45 -13.46 -23.91
CA ILE A 244 -5.61 -12.21 -23.16
C ILE A 244 -4.27 -11.45 -23.13
N THR A 245 -3.16 -12.17 -23.08
CA THR A 245 -1.81 -11.60 -23.12
C THR A 245 -1.58 -10.76 -24.37
N ASP A 246 -2.00 -11.22 -25.55
CA ASP A 246 -1.83 -10.47 -26.80
C ASP A 246 -2.64 -9.18 -26.82
N ALA A 247 -3.86 -9.19 -26.28
CA ALA A 247 -4.69 -7.99 -26.16
C ALA A 247 -4.07 -6.96 -25.20
N ILE A 248 -3.54 -7.40 -24.05
CA ILE A 248 -2.80 -6.53 -23.12
C ILE A 248 -1.56 -5.94 -23.79
N ASN A 249 -0.79 -6.76 -24.52
CA ASN A 249 0.40 -6.32 -25.24
C ASN A 249 0.08 -5.28 -26.31
N PHE A 250 -1.05 -5.43 -27.01
CA PHE A 250 -1.53 -4.49 -28.01
C PHE A 250 -2.00 -3.14 -27.43
N ALA A 251 -2.58 -3.14 -26.23
CA ALA A 251 -3.08 -1.92 -25.60
C ALA A 251 -2.00 -0.80 -25.50
N PRO A 252 -2.34 0.48 -25.65
CA PRO A 252 -1.37 1.58 -25.53
C PRO A 252 -0.71 1.63 -24.14
N ASN A 253 0.57 2.00 -24.11
CA ASN A 253 1.29 2.24 -22.86
C ASN A 253 0.95 3.63 -22.30
N ASN A 254 0.83 3.75 -20.99
CA ASN A 254 0.55 4.97 -20.23
C ASN A 254 -0.67 5.72 -20.81
N SER A 255 -1.72 4.99 -21.14
CA SER A 255 -2.95 5.57 -21.65
C SER A 255 -3.71 6.28 -20.54
N ASP A 256 -4.13 7.52 -20.80
CA ASP A 256 -5.06 8.26 -19.94
C ASP A 256 -6.51 7.76 -20.13
N ASP A 257 -6.80 7.14 -21.27
CA ASP A 257 -8.13 6.58 -21.59
C ASP A 257 -8.24 5.12 -21.14
N ARG A 258 -9.48 4.66 -20.88
CA ARG A 258 -9.74 3.26 -20.52
C ARG A 258 -9.69 2.34 -21.73
N VAL A 259 -8.90 1.27 -21.65
CA VAL A 259 -8.87 0.21 -22.66
C VAL A 259 -9.67 -0.99 -22.16
N VAL A 260 -10.77 -1.30 -22.84
CA VAL A 260 -11.65 -2.40 -22.46
C VAL A 260 -11.24 -3.66 -23.23
N ILE A 261 -10.91 -4.72 -22.50
CA ILE A 261 -10.64 -6.04 -23.04
C ILE A 261 -11.82 -6.94 -22.68
N ASN A 262 -12.69 -7.19 -23.65
CA ASN A 262 -13.84 -8.07 -23.52
C ASN A 262 -13.41 -9.51 -23.77
N ILE A 263 -13.50 -10.35 -22.74
CA ILE A 263 -13.06 -11.74 -22.76
C ILE A 263 -14.31 -12.61 -22.87
N LYS A 264 -14.47 -13.31 -23.99
CA LYS A 264 -15.58 -14.26 -24.17
C LYS A 264 -15.45 -15.43 -23.20
N GLN A 265 -16.56 -16.13 -23.00
CA GLN A 265 -16.60 -17.35 -22.21
C GLN A 265 -15.56 -18.38 -22.68
N GLY A 266 -14.90 -19.04 -21.74
CA GLY A 266 -13.82 -19.97 -21.98
C GLY A 266 -12.88 -20.11 -20.78
N VAL A 267 -12.00 -21.10 -20.89
CA VAL A 267 -10.89 -21.30 -19.95
C VAL A 267 -9.60 -20.86 -20.63
N TYR A 268 -8.92 -19.88 -20.05
CA TYR A 268 -7.69 -19.26 -20.54
C TYR A 268 -6.55 -19.65 -19.62
N GLU A 269 -5.72 -20.61 -20.06
CA GLU A 269 -4.56 -21.09 -19.31
C GLU A 269 -3.35 -20.19 -19.60
N GLU A 270 -3.28 -19.06 -18.90
CA GLU A 270 -2.28 -18.01 -19.08
C GLU A 270 -1.85 -17.42 -17.72
N ASN A 271 -0.56 -17.13 -17.56
CA ASN A 271 -0.08 -16.26 -16.48
C ASN A 271 0.00 -14.83 -16.99
N LEU A 272 -0.97 -13.98 -16.64
CA LEU A 272 -1.07 -12.61 -17.12
C LEU A 272 -0.21 -11.64 -16.29
N GLU A 273 0.52 -10.77 -16.97
CA GLU A 273 1.22 -9.64 -16.36
C GLU A 273 0.70 -8.33 -16.98
N ILE A 274 0.15 -7.45 -16.14
CA ILE A 274 -0.25 -6.09 -16.49
C ILE A 274 0.79 -5.15 -15.87
N PRO A 275 1.88 -4.84 -16.59
CA PRO A 275 2.98 -4.06 -16.03
C PRO A 275 2.57 -2.62 -15.74
N SER A 276 3.39 -1.90 -14.97
CA SER A 276 3.07 -0.55 -14.48
C SER A 276 2.85 0.50 -15.57
N TYR A 277 3.36 0.28 -16.78
CA TYR A 277 3.15 1.14 -17.93
C TYR A 277 1.89 0.79 -18.74
N LYS A 278 1.10 -0.23 -18.36
CA LYS A 278 -0.20 -0.56 -18.95
C LYS A 278 -1.32 -0.07 -18.03
N THR A 279 -1.53 1.24 -18.01
CA THR A 279 -2.54 1.91 -17.17
C THR A 279 -3.95 1.75 -17.73
N ASN A 280 -4.97 1.87 -16.87
CA ASN A 280 -6.39 1.93 -17.24
C ASN A 280 -6.90 0.73 -18.06
N ILE A 281 -6.34 -0.46 -17.85
CA ILE A 281 -6.85 -1.72 -18.42
C ILE A 281 -8.12 -2.14 -17.68
N PHE A 282 -9.19 -2.45 -18.42
CA PHE A 282 -10.40 -3.04 -17.88
C PHE A 282 -10.65 -4.42 -18.50
N LEU A 283 -10.49 -5.49 -17.71
CA LEU A 283 -10.86 -6.84 -18.11
C LEU A 283 -12.35 -7.09 -17.83
N ARG A 284 -13.13 -7.38 -18.87
CA ARG A 284 -14.56 -7.67 -18.77
C ARG A 284 -14.83 -9.08 -19.26
N GLY A 285 -15.21 -9.99 -18.38
CA GLY A 285 -15.62 -11.34 -18.74
C GLY A 285 -17.11 -11.45 -19.07
N GLY A 286 -17.51 -12.62 -19.58
CA GLY A 286 -18.90 -12.99 -19.85
C GLY A 286 -19.70 -13.47 -18.62
N GLY A 287 -19.08 -13.53 -17.44
CA GLY A 287 -19.64 -14.05 -16.19
C GLY A 287 -18.61 -14.89 -15.44
N LYS A 288 -18.55 -14.77 -14.10
CA LYS A 288 -17.57 -15.47 -13.26
C LYS A 288 -17.58 -17.00 -13.45
N ASP A 289 -18.74 -17.59 -13.73
CA ASP A 289 -18.88 -19.04 -13.95
C ASP A 289 -18.52 -19.49 -15.38
N SER A 290 -18.26 -18.55 -16.29
CA SER A 290 -18.09 -18.81 -17.73
C SER A 290 -16.73 -18.38 -18.29
N THR A 291 -16.07 -17.41 -17.66
CA THR A 291 -14.79 -16.85 -18.11
C THR A 291 -13.75 -17.06 -17.02
N ILE A 292 -12.82 -18.00 -17.24
CA ILE A 292 -11.86 -18.45 -16.23
C ILE A 292 -10.44 -18.23 -16.73
N ILE A 293 -9.62 -17.53 -15.95
CA ILE A 293 -8.18 -17.36 -16.18
C ILE A 293 -7.45 -18.25 -15.17
N THR A 294 -6.68 -19.22 -15.64
CA THR A 294 -6.11 -20.28 -14.80
C THR A 294 -4.59 -20.42 -14.97
N GLY A 295 -3.90 -20.69 -13.86
CA GLY A 295 -2.46 -20.91 -13.79
C GLY A 295 -2.12 -21.82 -12.61
N SER A 296 -0.86 -22.24 -12.49
CA SER A 296 -0.45 -23.19 -11.43
C SER A 296 0.97 -22.95 -10.91
N ARG A 297 1.47 -21.71 -10.98
CA ARG A 297 2.79 -21.39 -10.43
C ARG A 297 2.70 -21.38 -8.90
N SER A 298 3.75 -21.87 -8.25
CA SER A 298 3.79 -22.01 -6.79
C SER A 298 5.21 -21.90 -6.24
N VAL A 299 5.32 -21.61 -4.94
CA VAL A 299 6.59 -21.69 -4.22
C VAL A 299 7.13 -23.12 -4.21
N GLY A 300 6.27 -24.13 -4.09
CA GLY A 300 6.66 -25.54 -4.17
C GLY A 300 7.34 -25.92 -5.49
N ASP A 301 7.01 -25.23 -6.59
CA ASP A 301 7.64 -25.41 -7.91
C ASP A 301 8.82 -24.45 -8.17
N GLY A 302 9.27 -23.76 -7.13
CA GLY A 302 10.45 -22.90 -7.14
C GLY A 302 10.19 -21.48 -7.63
N TRP A 303 8.95 -21.00 -7.71
CA TRP A 303 8.68 -19.57 -7.92
C TRP A 303 8.77 -18.80 -6.59
N THR A 304 8.92 -17.47 -6.66
CA THR A 304 8.63 -16.61 -5.51
C THR A 304 7.11 -16.52 -5.34
N THR A 305 6.62 -16.22 -4.13
CA THR A 305 5.19 -15.94 -3.91
C THR A 305 4.71 -14.82 -4.84
N PHE A 306 5.50 -13.75 -4.98
CA PHE A 306 5.18 -12.60 -5.84
C PHE A 306 4.96 -12.99 -7.32
N ARG A 307 5.75 -13.93 -7.87
CA ARG A 307 5.62 -14.41 -9.26
C ARG A 307 4.80 -15.67 -9.44
N SER A 308 4.24 -16.21 -8.36
CA SER A 308 3.32 -17.33 -8.42
C SER A 308 1.93 -16.92 -8.94
N ALA A 309 1.63 -15.62 -9.00
CA ALA A 309 0.36 -15.08 -9.44
C ALA A 309 -0.07 -15.60 -10.83
N THR A 310 -1.31 -16.09 -10.94
CA THR A 310 -1.97 -16.32 -12.24
C THR A 310 -2.20 -14.99 -12.95
N VAL A 311 -2.68 -13.97 -12.25
CA VAL A 311 -2.80 -12.60 -12.77
C VAL A 311 -2.04 -11.65 -11.86
N ALA A 312 -1.08 -10.93 -12.43
CA ALA A 312 -0.26 -9.94 -11.76
C ALA A 312 -0.55 -8.53 -12.30
N VAL A 313 -1.04 -7.63 -11.44
CA VAL A 313 -1.43 -6.27 -11.80
C VAL A 313 -0.53 -5.24 -11.14
N SER A 314 0.22 -4.51 -11.96
CA SER A 314 1.09 -3.40 -11.57
C SER A 314 0.68 -2.06 -12.20
N GLY A 315 -0.26 -2.05 -13.15
CA GLY A 315 -0.77 -0.86 -13.85
C GLY A 315 -1.93 -0.16 -13.14
N ASP A 316 -1.77 1.13 -12.83
CA ASP A 316 -2.76 1.96 -12.13
C ASP A 316 -4.11 2.04 -12.87
N GLY A 317 -5.22 2.16 -12.12
CA GLY A 317 -6.57 2.29 -12.67
C GLY A 317 -7.15 0.99 -13.24
N PHE A 318 -6.57 -0.16 -12.87
CA PHE A 318 -7.02 -1.47 -13.32
C PHE A 318 -8.44 -1.80 -12.85
N LEU A 319 -9.27 -2.30 -13.77
CA LEU A 319 -10.57 -2.85 -13.44
C LEU A 319 -10.72 -4.29 -13.89
N ALA A 320 -11.49 -5.08 -13.14
CA ALA A 320 -11.97 -6.37 -13.62
C ALA A 320 -13.43 -6.60 -13.24
N ARG A 321 -14.18 -7.28 -14.11
CA ARG A 321 -15.58 -7.62 -13.84
C ARG A 321 -15.97 -8.95 -14.47
N ASP A 322 -16.85 -9.69 -13.78
CA ASP A 322 -17.57 -10.85 -14.32
C ASP A 322 -16.63 -11.97 -14.84
N LEU A 323 -15.60 -12.33 -14.07
CA LEU A 323 -14.63 -13.38 -14.42
C LEU A 323 -14.07 -14.10 -13.18
N THR A 324 -13.48 -15.28 -13.39
CA THR A 324 -12.75 -16.03 -12.36
C THR A 324 -11.25 -16.01 -12.64
N ILE A 325 -10.45 -15.82 -11.58
CA ILE A 325 -9.00 -15.99 -11.61
C ILE A 325 -8.65 -17.10 -10.62
N GLU A 326 -7.99 -18.15 -11.08
CA GLU A 326 -7.64 -19.29 -10.24
C GLU A 326 -6.16 -19.66 -10.30
N ASN A 327 -5.66 -20.17 -9.18
CA ASN A 327 -4.40 -20.90 -9.13
C ASN A 327 -4.67 -22.35 -8.72
N LYS A 328 -4.46 -23.28 -9.67
CA LYS A 328 -4.76 -24.72 -9.53
C LYS A 328 -3.59 -25.54 -8.99
N ALA A 329 -2.57 -24.92 -8.40
CA ALA A 329 -1.39 -25.63 -7.89
C ALA A 329 -1.70 -26.67 -6.81
N GLY A 330 -2.70 -26.40 -5.95
CA GLY A 330 -3.09 -27.30 -4.85
C GLY A 330 -2.40 -26.96 -3.51
N PRO A 331 -2.94 -27.42 -2.37
CA PRO A 331 -2.44 -27.07 -1.05
C PRO A 331 -1.08 -27.68 -0.72
N GLU A 332 -0.67 -28.77 -1.39
CA GLU A 332 0.64 -29.39 -1.27
C GLU A 332 1.78 -28.55 -1.87
N LYS A 333 1.43 -27.55 -2.68
CA LYS A 333 2.40 -26.67 -3.36
C LYS A 333 2.74 -25.41 -2.58
N HIS A 334 2.25 -25.29 -1.35
CA HIS A 334 2.42 -24.12 -0.49
C HIS A 334 1.85 -22.85 -1.16
N GLN A 335 2.52 -21.70 -1.04
CA GLN A 335 2.03 -20.42 -1.56
C GLN A 335 1.84 -20.47 -3.08
N ALA A 336 0.62 -20.15 -3.53
CA ALA A 336 0.25 -20.15 -4.94
C ALA A 336 -0.85 -19.11 -5.21
N VAL A 337 -0.42 -17.93 -5.67
CA VAL A 337 -1.29 -16.76 -5.81
C VAL A 337 -2.18 -16.86 -7.04
N ALA A 338 -3.48 -16.58 -6.88
CA ALA A 338 -4.41 -16.43 -8.01
C ALA A 338 -4.31 -15.01 -8.57
N LEU A 339 -4.52 -13.99 -7.73
CA LEU A 339 -4.44 -12.58 -8.12
C LEU A 339 -3.46 -11.83 -7.21
N ARG A 340 -2.54 -11.09 -7.82
CA ARG A 340 -1.72 -10.07 -7.16
C ARG A 340 -2.04 -8.69 -7.71
N VAL A 341 -2.24 -7.72 -6.82
CA VAL A 341 -2.42 -6.30 -7.17
C VAL A 341 -1.47 -5.42 -6.39
N ASN A 342 -0.63 -4.66 -7.09
CA ASN A 342 0.22 -3.59 -6.58
C ASN A 342 0.12 -2.35 -7.49
N ALA A 343 -1.13 -1.98 -7.77
CA ALA A 343 -1.52 -0.83 -8.58
C ALA A 343 -2.49 0.05 -7.78
N ASP A 344 -2.40 1.36 -7.95
CA ASP A 344 -3.32 2.28 -7.29
C ASP A 344 -4.65 2.36 -8.04
N PHE A 345 -5.73 2.61 -7.31
CA PHE A 345 -7.09 2.72 -7.84
C PHE A 345 -7.56 1.48 -8.62
N ALA A 346 -7.19 0.29 -8.12
CA ALA A 346 -7.66 -0.97 -8.68
C ALA A 346 -9.02 -1.37 -8.09
N ALA A 347 -10.00 -1.70 -8.92
CA ALA A 347 -11.31 -2.17 -8.45
C ALA A 347 -11.83 -3.40 -9.22
N LEU A 348 -12.37 -4.37 -8.46
CA LEU A 348 -12.86 -5.63 -9.01
C LEU A 348 -14.30 -5.87 -8.56
N PHE A 349 -15.18 -6.24 -9.51
CA PHE A 349 -16.62 -6.36 -9.28
C PHE A 349 -17.16 -7.69 -9.81
N ARG A 350 -17.82 -8.48 -8.96
CA ARG A 350 -18.37 -9.81 -9.35
C ARG A 350 -17.32 -10.74 -9.95
N CYS A 351 -16.13 -10.73 -9.36
CA CYS A 351 -15.06 -11.65 -9.71
C CYS A 351 -14.99 -12.80 -8.69
N SER A 352 -14.40 -13.92 -9.08
CA SER A 352 -14.06 -15.01 -8.15
C SER A 352 -12.55 -15.25 -8.15
N PHE A 353 -11.96 -15.39 -6.97
CA PHE A 353 -10.54 -15.73 -6.79
C PHE A 353 -10.43 -17.08 -6.07
N SER A 354 -9.86 -18.07 -6.74
CA SER A 354 -9.83 -19.46 -6.25
C SER A 354 -8.40 -19.96 -6.11
N GLY A 355 -8.06 -20.43 -4.91
CA GLY A 355 -6.75 -21.00 -4.58
C GLY A 355 -6.80 -21.77 -3.28
N TYR A 356 -5.63 -21.97 -2.67
CA TYR A 356 -5.46 -22.56 -1.34
C TYR A 356 -4.68 -21.60 -0.45
N GLN A 357 -3.36 -21.79 -0.33
CA GLN A 357 -2.51 -20.88 0.42
C GLN A 357 -2.15 -19.65 -0.45
N ASP A 358 -2.28 -18.45 0.12
CA ASP A 358 -1.93 -17.16 -0.49
C ASP A 358 -2.78 -16.81 -1.75
N THR A 359 -4.09 -17.09 -1.78
CA THR A 359 -4.95 -16.86 -2.96
C THR A 359 -4.94 -15.43 -3.49
N LEU A 360 -5.24 -14.43 -2.65
CA LEU A 360 -5.41 -13.03 -3.03
C LEU A 360 -4.34 -12.17 -2.36
N TYR A 361 -3.37 -11.74 -3.17
CA TYR A 361 -2.28 -10.87 -2.74
C TYR A 361 -2.66 -9.39 -2.99
N VAL A 362 -3.30 -8.78 -2.00
CA VAL A 362 -3.56 -7.33 -1.90
C VAL A 362 -2.26 -6.60 -1.53
N HIS A 363 -1.30 -6.61 -2.46
CA HIS A 363 0.10 -6.28 -2.18
C HIS A 363 0.27 -4.85 -1.68
N SER A 364 -0.07 -3.83 -2.47
CA SER A 364 0.12 -2.42 -2.10
C SER A 364 -0.87 -1.48 -2.80
N PHE A 365 -0.85 -0.20 -2.41
CA PHE A 365 -1.75 0.88 -2.88
C PHE A 365 -3.22 0.70 -2.50
N ARG A 366 -4.12 1.53 -3.04
CA ARG A 366 -5.56 1.52 -2.74
C ARG A 366 -6.31 0.58 -3.66
N GLN A 367 -7.13 -0.29 -3.09
CA GLN A 367 -7.86 -1.33 -3.81
C GLN A 367 -9.29 -1.49 -3.31
N PHE A 368 -10.21 -1.90 -4.18
CA PHE A 368 -11.61 -2.14 -3.83
C PHE A 368 -12.14 -3.42 -4.47
N TYR A 369 -12.80 -4.27 -3.69
CA TYR A 369 -13.40 -5.52 -4.16
C TYR A 369 -14.87 -5.53 -3.77
N ARG A 370 -15.77 -5.72 -4.73
CA ARG A 370 -17.22 -5.67 -4.52
C ARG A 370 -17.90 -6.92 -5.06
N GLU A 371 -18.73 -7.56 -4.25
CA GLU A 371 -19.51 -8.74 -4.67
C GLU A 371 -18.64 -9.85 -5.26
N CYS A 372 -17.42 -9.99 -4.73
CA CYS A 372 -16.47 -11.01 -5.15
C CYS A 372 -16.57 -12.25 -4.26
N ASP A 373 -16.12 -13.39 -4.78
CA ASP A 373 -15.89 -14.59 -3.98
C ASP A 373 -14.38 -14.80 -3.82
N VAL A 374 -13.93 -15.11 -2.61
CA VAL A 374 -12.52 -15.41 -2.31
C VAL A 374 -12.43 -16.76 -1.61
N TYR A 375 -11.72 -17.71 -2.21
CA TYR A 375 -11.55 -19.05 -1.66
C TYR A 375 -10.09 -19.33 -1.28
N GLY A 376 -9.86 -19.93 -0.12
CA GLY A 376 -8.52 -20.39 0.24
C GLY A 376 -8.44 -21.10 1.59
N THR A 377 -7.21 -21.34 2.06
CA THR A 377 -6.93 -22.06 3.31
C THR A 377 -6.10 -21.21 4.26
N ILE A 378 -4.83 -20.99 3.94
CA ILE A 378 -3.87 -20.28 4.80
C ILE A 378 -3.54 -18.94 4.15
N ASP A 379 -3.65 -17.85 4.92
CA ASP A 379 -3.27 -16.49 4.55
C ASP A 379 -3.86 -16.04 3.21
N TYR A 380 -5.08 -16.48 2.90
CA TYR A 380 -5.57 -16.40 1.54
C TYR A 380 -6.03 -15.00 1.11
N ILE A 381 -6.05 -14.03 2.03
CA ILE A 381 -6.12 -12.59 1.76
C ILE A 381 -4.96 -11.91 2.50
N PHE A 382 -3.92 -11.49 1.79
CA PHE A 382 -2.68 -11.04 2.43
C PHE A 382 -1.98 -9.92 1.69
N GLY A 383 -1.12 -9.19 2.40
CA GLY A 383 -0.35 -8.06 1.88
C GLY A 383 -0.50 -6.79 2.72
N ASN A 384 -0.19 -5.65 2.11
CA ASN A 384 -0.14 -4.34 2.77
C ASN A 384 -0.82 -3.24 1.94
N ALA A 385 -1.84 -3.57 1.16
CA ALA A 385 -2.68 -2.57 0.53
C ALA A 385 -3.50 -1.79 1.58
N ALA A 386 -4.02 -0.64 1.17
CA ALA A 386 -5.22 -0.06 1.76
C ALA A 386 -6.40 -0.63 0.97
N VAL A 387 -7.14 -1.59 1.54
CA VAL A 387 -8.14 -2.34 0.77
C VAL A 387 -9.44 -2.49 1.53
N VAL A 388 -10.55 -2.31 0.81
CA VAL A 388 -11.89 -2.65 1.27
C VAL A 388 -12.46 -3.77 0.41
N LEU A 389 -12.84 -4.89 1.04
CA LEU A 389 -13.68 -5.93 0.46
C LEU A 389 -15.10 -5.71 0.97
N GLN A 390 -16.05 -5.49 0.07
CA GLN A 390 -17.42 -5.14 0.41
C GLN A 390 -18.44 -6.07 -0.23
N ALA A 391 -19.41 -6.57 0.54
CA ALA A 391 -20.43 -7.50 0.03
C ALA A 391 -19.85 -8.77 -0.62
N CYS A 392 -18.68 -9.22 -0.16
CA CYS A 392 -18.00 -10.39 -0.71
C CYS A 392 -18.35 -11.67 0.06
N ASN A 393 -18.22 -12.82 -0.60
CA ASN A 393 -18.20 -14.12 0.07
C ASN A 393 -16.74 -14.52 0.30
N ILE A 394 -16.38 -14.74 1.55
CA ILE A 394 -15.03 -15.11 1.96
C ILE A 394 -15.10 -16.55 2.48
N VAL A 395 -14.62 -17.49 1.68
CA VAL A 395 -14.92 -18.92 1.85
C VAL A 395 -13.66 -19.72 2.17
N SER A 396 -13.53 -20.16 3.41
CA SER A 396 -12.47 -21.07 3.84
C SER A 396 -12.69 -22.48 3.31
N ARG A 397 -11.63 -23.11 2.81
CA ARG A 397 -11.61 -24.49 2.29
C ARG A 397 -10.97 -25.45 3.28
N MET A 398 -11.25 -26.74 3.13
CA MET A 398 -10.56 -27.78 3.88
C MET A 398 -9.04 -27.75 3.58
N PRO A 399 -8.17 -27.55 4.60
CA PRO A 399 -6.72 -27.56 4.42
C PRO A 399 -6.18 -29.00 4.46
N LEU A 400 -4.85 -29.16 4.33
CA LEU A 400 -4.24 -30.48 4.51
C LEU A 400 -4.36 -30.97 5.97
N PRO A 401 -4.32 -32.29 6.22
CA PRO A 401 -4.36 -32.83 7.57
C PRO A 401 -3.31 -32.19 8.49
N GLY A 402 -3.75 -31.72 9.67
CA GLY A 402 -2.89 -31.07 10.67
C GLY A 402 -2.64 -29.58 10.43
N GLN A 403 -3.16 -29.00 9.35
CA GLN A 403 -3.19 -27.56 9.14
C GLN A 403 -4.48 -26.94 9.72
N PHE A 404 -4.56 -25.62 9.64
CA PHE A 404 -5.69 -24.79 10.02
C PHE A 404 -6.02 -23.84 8.87
N THR A 405 -7.13 -23.11 8.96
CA THR A 405 -7.42 -22.01 8.02
C THR A 405 -7.24 -20.66 8.69
N VAL A 406 -6.77 -19.68 7.92
CA VAL A 406 -6.66 -18.30 8.38
C VAL A 406 -6.93 -17.36 7.21
N ILE A 407 -7.87 -16.45 7.41
CA ILE A 407 -8.38 -15.60 6.33
C ILE A 407 -7.36 -14.55 5.95
N THR A 408 -6.92 -13.74 6.92
CA THR A 408 -6.03 -12.61 6.65
C THR A 408 -4.62 -12.76 7.21
N ALA A 409 -3.65 -12.25 6.46
CA ALA A 409 -2.28 -12.05 6.92
C ALA A 409 -1.78 -10.67 6.47
N GLN A 410 -2.16 -9.64 7.23
CA GLN A 410 -1.84 -8.25 6.89
C GLN A 410 -0.43 -7.88 7.35
N SER A 411 0.33 -7.17 6.50
CA SER A 411 1.77 -6.97 6.65
C SER A 411 2.21 -5.52 6.75
N LYS A 412 1.48 -4.68 7.50
CA LYS A 412 1.92 -3.34 7.84
C LYS A 412 3.12 -3.40 8.80
N ASP A 413 4.17 -2.66 8.46
CA ASP A 413 5.50 -2.74 9.08
C ASP A 413 5.95 -1.41 9.69
N ASP A 414 5.33 -0.30 9.30
CA ASP A 414 5.56 1.04 9.84
C ASP A 414 4.21 1.67 10.27
N PRO A 415 4.12 2.24 11.49
CA PRO A 415 2.84 2.75 12.01
C PRO A 415 2.32 3.96 11.22
N ASN A 416 3.17 4.60 10.41
CA ASN A 416 2.80 5.76 9.60
C ASN A 416 2.21 5.38 8.23
N GLU A 417 2.23 4.09 7.87
CA GLU A 417 1.55 3.58 6.67
C GLU A 417 0.03 3.73 6.82
N ASN A 418 -0.66 4.15 5.76
CA ASN A 418 -2.13 4.24 5.72
C ASN A 418 -2.76 2.98 5.12
N THR A 419 -2.23 1.82 5.47
CA THR A 419 -2.60 0.51 4.92
C THR A 419 -3.39 -0.31 5.93
N GLY A 420 -4.14 -1.29 5.44
CA GLY A 420 -5.01 -2.13 6.24
C GLY A 420 -5.99 -2.92 5.36
N ILE A 421 -6.48 -4.04 5.89
CA ILE A 421 -7.52 -4.85 5.24
C ILE A 421 -8.85 -4.59 5.97
N SER A 422 -9.84 -4.06 5.27
CA SER A 422 -11.21 -3.86 5.78
C SER A 422 -12.17 -4.81 5.07
N ILE A 423 -12.84 -5.66 5.84
CA ILE A 423 -13.84 -6.62 5.37
C ILE A 423 -15.19 -6.12 5.85
N GLN A 424 -15.97 -5.52 4.94
CA GLN A 424 -17.20 -4.82 5.28
C GLN A 424 -18.43 -5.50 4.66
N ASN A 425 -19.47 -5.74 5.44
CA ASN A 425 -20.71 -6.34 4.95
C ASN A 425 -20.48 -7.63 4.14
N CYS A 426 -19.52 -8.45 4.56
CA CYS A 426 -19.18 -9.70 3.88
C CYS A 426 -19.82 -10.91 4.56
N SER A 427 -19.82 -12.05 3.88
CA SER A 427 -20.18 -13.34 4.46
C SER A 427 -18.94 -14.20 4.63
N ILE A 428 -18.60 -14.53 5.87
CA ILE A 428 -17.47 -15.40 6.23
C ILE A 428 -18.00 -16.83 6.37
N LEU A 429 -17.64 -17.69 5.43
CA LEU A 429 -18.23 -19.01 5.24
C LEU A 429 -17.15 -20.09 5.14
N ALA A 430 -17.57 -21.34 5.29
CA ALA A 430 -16.73 -22.52 5.04
C ALA A 430 -17.31 -23.35 3.89
N THR A 431 -16.47 -24.07 3.17
CA THR A 431 -16.94 -25.17 2.32
C THR A 431 -17.57 -26.28 3.18
N GLU A 432 -18.50 -27.04 2.60
CA GLU A 432 -19.27 -28.07 3.33
C GLU A 432 -18.37 -29.08 4.06
N ASP A 433 -17.25 -29.47 3.45
CA ASP A 433 -16.27 -30.39 4.01
C ASP A 433 -15.49 -29.79 5.19
N LEU A 434 -15.10 -28.51 5.12
CA LEU A 434 -14.50 -27.81 6.25
C LEU A 434 -15.52 -27.66 7.39
N TYR A 435 -16.74 -27.25 7.07
CA TYR A 435 -17.80 -27.05 8.05
C TYR A 435 -18.11 -28.34 8.82
N ALA A 436 -18.21 -29.48 8.12
CA ALA A 436 -18.42 -30.79 8.73
C ALA A 436 -17.24 -31.25 9.63
N ASN A 437 -16.05 -30.66 9.48
CA ASN A 437 -14.85 -31.00 10.22
C ASN A 437 -14.35 -29.86 11.13
N SER A 438 -15.15 -28.82 11.35
CA SER A 438 -14.79 -27.61 12.11
C SER A 438 -14.39 -27.90 13.56
N ALA A 439 -14.91 -28.98 14.15
CA ALA A 439 -14.50 -29.44 15.48
C ALA A 439 -13.02 -29.92 15.55
N SER A 440 -12.41 -30.24 14.41
CA SER A 440 -11.04 -30.76 14.32
C SER A 440 -10.08 -29.83 13.57
N VAL A 441 -10.61 -28.96 12.71
CA VAL A 441 -9.84 -28.00 11.92
C VAL A 441 -10.16 -26.59 12.39
N LYS A 442 -9.18 -25.98 13.05
CA LYS A 442 -9.31 -24.61 13.55
C LYS A 442 -9.32 -23.62 12.39
N SER A 443 -10.10 -22.56 12.53
CA SER A 443 -10.20 -21.48 11.55
C SER A 443 -10.18 -20.11 12.23
N TYR A 444 -9.43 -19.17 11.67
CA TYR A 444 -9.18 -17.86 12.26
C TYR A 444 -9.43 -16.71 11.27
N LEU A 445 -9.87 -15.57 11.78
CA LEU A 445 -10.06 -14.32 11.03
C LEU A 445 -8.74 -13.77 10.49
N GLY A 446 -7.63 -13.91 11.24
CA GLY A 446 -6.33 -13.44 10.78
C GLY A 446 -5.17 -13.72 11.71
N ARG A 447 -3.97 -13.39 11.23
CA ARG A 447 -2.71 -13.43 12.00
C ARG A 447 -1.69 -12.38 11.55
N PRO A 448 -0.86 -11.82 12.46
CA PRO A 448 -0.07 -10.64 12.16
C PRO A 448 1.24 -10.97 11.44
N TRP A 449 1.22 -10.98 10.10
CA TRP A 449 2.43 -11.21 9.30
C TRP A 449 3.54 -10.19 9.65
N ARG A 450 3.18 -8.96 10.01
CA ARG A 450 4.11 -7.94 10.51
C ARG A 450 3.55 -7.19 11.73
N ILE A 451 4.43 -6.49 12.43
CA ILE A 451 4.19 -6.00 13.80
C ILE A 451 3.07 -4.96 13.93
N TYR A 452 2.75 -4.21 12.87
CA TYR A 452 1.65 -3.25 12.88
C TYR A 452 0.42 -3.77 12.11
N SER A 453 0.28 -5.10 12.00
CA SER A 453 -0.79 -5.74 11.23
C SER A 453 -2.14 -5.10 11.53
N THR A 454 -2.84 -4.64 10.49
CA THR A 454 -4.10 -3.90 10.65
C THR A 454 -5.20 -4.56 9.83
N THR A 455 -6.18 -5.18 10.48
CA THR A 455 -7.33 -5.84 9.83
C THR A 455 -8.60 -5.58 10.62
N VAL A 456 -9.70 -5.28 9.92
CA VAL A 456 -11.01 -5.14 10.56
C VAL A 456 -12.11 -5.92 9.84
N PHE A 457 -13.07 -6.43 10.61
CA PHE A 457 -14.31 -7.03 10.13
C PHE A 457 -15.48 -6.17 10.62
N LEU A 458 -16.21 -5.58 9.67
CA LEU A 458 -17.28 -4.63 9.92
C LEU A 458 -18.59 -5.17 9.36
N GLU A 459 -19.66 -5.18 10.15
CA GLU A 459 -21.03 -5.47 9.72
C GLU A 459 -21.17 -6.78 8.93
N SER A 460 -20.32 -7.77 9.22
CA SER A 460 -20.19 -8.99 8.44
C SER A 460 -20.86 -10.17 9.13
N TYR A 461 -21.39 -11.11 8.34
CA TYR A 461 -21.85 -12.40 8.83
C TYR A 461 -20.63 -13.29 9.09
N ILE A 462 -20.51 -13.85 10.29
CA ILE A 462 -19.46 -14.80 10.67
C ILE A 462 -20.11 -16.10 11.11
N ASP A 463 -19.84 -17.17 10.37
CA ASP A 463 -20.33 -18.51 10.67
C ASP A 463 -19.52 -19.20 11.78
N ASP A 464 -20.06 -20.25 12.40
CA ASP A 464 -19.54 -20.82 13.66
C ASP A 464 -18.33 -21.76 13.54
N PHE A 465 -17.77 -21.91 12.32
CA PHE A 465 -16.51 -22.62 12.11
C PHE A 465 -15.28 -21.81 12.55
N ILE A 466 -15.43 -20.50 12.78
CA ILE A 466 -14.37 -19.63 13.30
C ILE A 466 -14.19 -19.90 14.80
N GLU A 467 -12.94 -20.12 15.21
CA GLU A 467 -12.60 -20.34 16.62
C GLU A 467 -13.06 -19.18 17.50
N PRO A 468 -13.56 -19.43 18.72
CA PRO A 468 -13.97 -18.36 19.65
C PRO A 468 -12.87 -17.32 19.92
N ALA A 469 -11.60 -17.73 19.89
CA ALA A 469 -10.44 -16.85 19.99
C ALA A 469 -10.38 -15.79 18.87
N GLY A 470 -10.96 -16.09 17.69
CA GLY A 470 -11.05 -15.25 16.51
C GLY A 470 -9.74 -15.12 15.74
N TRP A 471 -8.64 -14.85 16.43
CA TRP A 471 -7.33 -14.50 15.85
C TRP A 471 -6.24 -15.45 16.35
N THR A 472 -5.17 -15.62 15.57
CA THR A 472 -4.03 -16.48 15.97
C THR A 472 -2.69 -15.76 15.81
N GLU A 473 -1.72 -16.13 16.65
CA GLU A 473 -0.37 -15.56 16.64
C GLU A 473 0.35 -15.90 15.33
N TRP A 474 1.26 -15.02 14.90
CA TRP A 474 2.21 -15.33 13.83
C TRP A 474 3.43 -16.10 14.37
N SER A 475 4.08 -15.56 15.39
CA SER A 475 5.25 -16.14 16.06
C SER A 475 5.45 -15.54 17.45
N GLY A 476 4.92 -16.19 18.48
CA GLY A 476 5.00 -15.71 19.87
C GLY A 476 4.24 -14.39 20.06
N ASP A 477 4.76 -13.55 20.96
CA ASP A 477 4.12 -12.28 21.35
C ASP A 477 4.45 -11.08 20.44
N GLN A 478 5.22 -11.30 19.37
CA GLN A 478 5.66 -10.24 18.48
C GLN A 478 4.48 -9.58 17.75
N GLY A 479 4.32 -8.27 17.95
CA GLY A 479 3.29 -7.47 17.29
C GLY A 479 1.93 -7.47 18.00
N LEU A 480 1.72 -8.29 19.04
CA LEU A 480 0.41 -8.40 19.70
C LEU A 480 -0.01 -7.11 20.44
N ASP A 481 0.96 -6.27 20.79
CA ASP A 481 0.79 -4.97 21.44
C ASP A 481 0.65 -3.79 20.47
N THR A 482 0.98 -4.00 19.20
CA THR A 482 1.16 -2.95 18.18
C THR A 482 0.28 -3.14 16.95
N LEU A 483 -0.23 -4.34 16.71
CA LEU A 483 -1.27 -4.63 15.72
C LEU A 483 -2.58 -3.90 16.06
N TYR A 484 -3.48 -3.82 15.07
CA TYR A 484 -4.84 -3.33 15.24
C TYR A 484 -5.82 -4.29 14.57
N TYR A 485 -6.41 -5.19 15.37
CA TYR A 485 -7.44 -6.13 14.94
C TYR A 485 -8.79 -5.76 15.51
N GLY A 486 -9.72 -5.42 14.63
CA GLY A 486 -10.98 -4.82 14.99
C GLY A 486 -12.20 -5.61 14.53
N GLU A 487 -13.22 -5.69 15.39
CA GLU A 487 -14.55 -6.22 15.04
C GLU A 487 -15.62 -5.19 15.38
N PHE A 488 -16.50 -4.87 14.43
CA PHE A 488 -17.60 -3.92 14.60
C PHE A 488 -18.91 -4.49 14.06
N ASN A 489 -19.93 -4.59 14.92
CA ASN A 489 -21.31 -4.92 14.54
C ASN A 489 -21.46 -6.18 13.66
N ASN A 490 -20.57 -7.16 13.84
CA ASN A 490 -20.64 -8.45 13.15
C ASN A 490 -21.79 -9.30 13.72
N TYR A 491 -22.40 -10.12 12.89
CA TYR A 491 -23.52 -10.98 13.26
C TYR A 491 -23.31 -12.42 12.79
N GLY A 492 -24.19 -13.34 13.20
CA GLY A 492 -24.01 -14.78 12.94
C GLY A 492 -23.43 -15.51 14.14
N PRO A 493 -23.40 -16.85 14.09
CA PRO A 493 -23.08 -17.66 15.26
C PRO A 493 -21.59 -17.62 15.65
N GLY A 494 -20.68 -17.26 14.75
CA GLY A 494 -19.25 -17.06 15.03
C GLY A 494 -18.83 -15.65 15.45
N SER A 495 -19.78 -14.70 15.55
CA SER A 495 -19.47 -13.29 15.78
C SER A 495 -19.31 -12.88 17.26
N GLY A 496 -19.54 -13.80 18.21
CA GLY A 496 -19.44 -13.50 19.63
C GLY A 496 -18.02 -13.15 20.07
N THR A 497 -17.87 -12.04 20.81
CA THR A 497 -16.54 -11.49 21.19
C THR A 497 -16.07 -11.86 22.60
N ASP A 498 -16.92 -12.49 23.42
CA ASP A 498 -16.64 -12.75 24.85
C ASP A 498 -15.41 -13.64 25.12
N ASN A 499 -15.02 -14.47 24.14
CA ASN A 499 -13.92 -15.44 24.25
C ASN A 499 -12.78 -15.15 23.27
N ARG A 500 -12.73 -13.93 22.72
CA ARG A 500 -11.64 -13.50 21.83
C ARG A 500 -10.32 -13.40 22.59
N VAL A 501 -9.23 -13.35 21.84
CA VAL A 501 -7.88 -13.11 22.39
C VAL A 501 -7.83 -11.84 23.26
N THR A 502 -6.96 -11.84 24.26
CA THR A 502 -6.79 -10.70 25.20
C THR A 502 -5.61 -9.80 24.83
N TRP A 503 -5.26 -9.73 23.54
CA TRP A 503 -4.11 -8.95 23.08
C TRP A 503 -4.39 -7.45 23.17
N PRO A 504 -3.40 -6.60 23.53
CA PRO A 504 -3.62 -5.16 23.58
C PRO A 504 -4.04 -4.54 22.23
N GLY A 505 -3.60 -5.12 21.12
CA GLY A 505 -3.99 -4.69 19.77
C GLY A 505 -5.34 -5.23 19.27
N TYR A 506 -6.04 -6.05 20.05
CA TYR A 506 -7.40 -6.50 19.71
C TYR A 506 -8.45 -5.52 20.26
N HIS A 507 -9.43 -5.18 19.42
CA HIS A 507 -10.44 -4.16 19.72
C HIS A 507 -11.84 -4.63 19.30
N VAL A 508 -12.78 -4.60 20.26
CA VAL A 508 -14.20 -4.50 19.93
C VAL A 508 -14.48 -3.01 19.71
N MET A 509 -14.76 -2.65 18.46
CA MET A 509 -14.73 -1.27 17.98
C MET A 509 -16.05 -0.53 18.27
N ASP A 510 -15.98 0.80 18.36
CA ASP A 510 -17.16 1.66 18.26
C ASP A 510 -17.37 2.20 16.83
N GLU A 511 -18.40 3.02 16.63
CA GLU A 511 -18.74 3.60 15.32
C GLU A 511 -17.63 4.53 14.79
N ASN A 512 -16.94 5.26 15.67
CA ASN A 512 -15.88 6.20 15.26
C ASN A 512 -14.65 5.43 14.80
N ASP A 513 -14.24 4.42 15.56
CA ASP A 513 -13.16 3.51 15.20
C ASP A 513 -13.46 2.84 13.85
N ALA A 514 -14.69 2.33 13.67
CA ALA A 514 -15.10 1.64 12.45
C ALA A 514 -15.12 2.56 11.22
N TYR A 515 -15.47 3.83 11.40
CA TYR A 515 -15.55 4.82 10.33
C TYR A 515 -14.21 5.02 9.61
N ASP A 516 -13.08 4.96 10.33
CA ASP A 516 -11.73 5.11 9.78
C ASP A 516 -11.36 4.01 8.77
N PHE A 517 -12.08 2.88 8.79
CA PHE A 517 -11.88 1.73 7.89
C PHE A 517 -12.92 1.62 6.77
N THR A 518 -13.76 2.64 6.61
CA THR A 518 -14.75 2.71 5.53
C THR A 518 -14.10 3.04 4.19
N VAL A 519 -14.86 2.86 3.10
CA VAL A 519 -14.45 3.26 1.74
C VAL A 519 -14.04 4.72 1.68
N SER A 520 -14.75 5.61 2.38
CA SER A 520 -14.47 7.05 2.39
C SER A 520 -13.12 7.41 3.03
N GLN A 521 -12.73 6.71 4.10
CA GLN A 521 -11.58 7.07 4.92
C GLN A 521 -10.33 6.28 4.50
N LEU A 522 -10.42 4.95 4.41
CA LEU A 522 -9.25 4.09 4.17
C LEU A 522 -8.70 4.24 2.75
N ILE A 523 -9.59 4.31 1.75
CA ILE A 523 -9.22 4.30 0.33
C ILE A 523 -9.66 5.55 -0.43
N ASN A 524 -10.21 6.55 0.26
CA ASN A 524 -10.74 7.78 -0.33
C ASN A 524 -11.66 7.50 -1.53
N GLY A 525 -12.57 6.54 -1.39
CA GLY A 525 -13.33 5.94 -2.50
C GLY A 525 -14.08 6.94 -3.38
N GLN A 526 -14.71 7.97 -2.79
CA GLN A 526 -15.41 9.03 -3.54
C GLN A 526 -14.53 9.69 -4.61
N GLU A 527 -13.22 9.72 -4.42
CA GLU A 527 -12.30 10.39 -5.34
C GLU A 527 -12.03 9.61 -6.62
N TRP A 528 -12.40 8.33 -6.69
CA TRP A 528 -12.07 7.48 -7.84
C TRP A 528 -13.09 6.40 -8.15
N LEU A 529 -13.83 5.86 -7.17
CA LEU A 529 -14.84 4.82 -7.38
C LEU A 529 -16.08 5.32 -8.13
N ASP A 530 -16.49 6.58 -7.95
CA ASP A 530 -17.56 7.21 -8.75
C ASP A 530 -17.26 7.14 -10.26
N SER A 531 -15.97 7.07 -10.58
CA SER A 531 -15.40 7.00 -11.91
C SER A 531 -15.29 5.57 -12.46
N THR A 532 -15.79 4.57 -11.73
CA THR A 532 -15.75 3.13 -12.12
C THR A 532 -17.13 2.56 -12.41
N SER A 533 -18.20 3.23 -11.97
CA SER A 533 -19.59 2.71 -11.94
C SER A 533 -19.78 1.37 -11.20
N ILE A 534 -18.79 0.95 -10.40
CA ILE A 534 -18.94 -0.14 -9.45
C ILE A 534 -19.73 0.41 -8.26
N PRO A 535 -20.81 -0.28 -7.81
CA PRO A 535 -21.56 0.15 -6.65
C PRO A 535 -20.70 0.02 -5.39
N TYR A 536 -20.78 1.01 -4.50
CA TYR A 536 -20.11 0.98 -3.21
C TYR A 536 -20.93 1.69 -2.14
N GLN A 537 -20.82 1.21 -0.91
CA GLN A 537 -21.27 1.92 0.28
C GLN A 537 -20.08 2.67 0.86
N ASP A 538 -20.22 3.99 1.01
CA ASP A 538 -19.10 4.88 1.32
C ASP A 538 -18.68 4.84 2.80
N GLY A 539 -19.65 4.58 3.69
CA GLY A 539 -19.48 4.50 5.15
C GLY A 539 -19.97 3.18 5.72
N ILE A 540 -20.11 3.12 7.04
CA ILE A 540 -20.92 2.12 7.77
C ILE A 540 -22.38 2.55 7.77
#